data_AF-A0A392SDS6-F1
#
_entry.id   AF-A0A392SDS6-F1
#
_cell.length_a   1.000
_cell.length_b   1.000
_cell.length_c   1.000
_cell.angle_alpha   90.00
_cell.angle_beta   90.00
_cell.angle_gamma   90.00
#
_symmetry.space_group_name_H-M   'P 1'
#
loop_
_entity.id
_entity.type
_entity.pdbx_description
1 polymer ?
#
loop_
_entity_poly.entity_id
_entity_poly.type
_entity_poly.pdbx_seq_one_letter_code
_entity_poly.pdbx_strand_id
1 'polypeptide(L)'
;STFGMVQPIPKGTKTLAIVVEDIDAPDPDGPIVPWTHWVLVNIPATLKGLPEGFSGKEEELGGEYAGIKEGNNDWKQPGWRCPKMATHGHRLQFKLYALDDELHLG
;
A
#
# COMPACT_ATOMS: atom_id res chain seq x y z
N SER A 1 -2.95 -15.12 -6.29
CA SER A 1 -2.23 -15.00 -5.01
C SER A 1 -2.74 -13.79 -4.24
N THR A 2 -3.45 -14.01 -3.13
CA THR A 2 -4.06 -12.93 -2.31
C THR A 2 -3.02 -12.34 -1.35
N PHE A 3 -2.99 -11.02 -1.18
CA PHE A 3 -2.19 -10.39 -0.13
C PHE A 3 -2.94 -10.51 1.20
N GLY A 4 -2.39 -11.25 2.16
CA GLY A 4 -3.00 -11.47 3.47
C GLY A 4 -2.65 -10.37 4.48
N MET A 5 -3.63 -9.92 5.26
CA MET A 5 -3.42 -8.98 6.37
C MET A 5 -2.87 -9.71 7.60
N VAL A 6 -1.95 -9.08 8.32
CA VAL A 6 -1.36 -9.64 9.54
C VAL A 6 -2.33 -9.50 10.71
N GLN A 7 -2.50 -10.58 11.50
CA GLN A 7 -3.29 -10.61 12.73
C GLN A 7 -2.45 -11.19 13.89
N PRO A 8 -2.71 -10.81 15.16
CA PRO A 8 -3.81 -9.95 15.64
C PRO A 8 -3.53 -8.46 15.45
N ILE A 9 -4.60 -7.69 15.19
CA ILE A 9 -4.57 -6.23 15.06
C ILE A 9 -4.80 -5.61 16.47
N PRO A 10 -4.13 -4.50 16.84
CA PRO A 10 -4.36 -3.83 18.12
C PRO A 10 -5.82 -3.44 18.35
N LYS A 11 -6.27 -3.52 19.61
CA LYS A 11 -7.62 -3.05 19.99
C LYS A 11 -7.74 -1.55 19.74
N GLY A 12 -8.88 -1.13 19.19
CA GLY A 12 -9.15 0.29 18.85
C GLY A 12 -8.75 0.69 17.43
N THR A 13 -8.14 -0.22 16.66
CA THR A 13 -7.87 0.01 15.24
C THR A 13 -9.18 0.16 14.47
N LYS A 14 -9.37 1.30 13.80
CA LYS A 14 -10.51 1.54 12.92
C LYS A 14 -10.18 1.20 11.47
N THR A 15 -9.01 1.64 11.00
CA THR A 15 -8.57 1.40 9.62
C THR A 15 -7.13 0.90 9.58
N LEU A 16 -6.77 0.29 8.45
CA LEU A 16 -5.41 -0.12 8.13
C LEU A 16 -4.91 0.70 6.95
N ALA A 17 -3.59 0.90 6.91
CA ALA A 17 -2.90 1.47 5.77
C ALA A 17 -1.72 0.58 5.37
N ILE A 18 -1.49 0.45 4.07
CA ILE A 18 -0.35 -0.29 3.51
C ILE A 18 0.53 0.70 2.76
N VAL A 19 1.82 0.65 3.04
CA VAL A 19 2.84 1.32 2.23
C VAL A 19 3.80 0.26 1.72
N VAL A 20 4.00 0.24 0.41
CA VAL A 20 5.00 -0.61 -0.24
C VAL A 20 6.09 0.25 -0.81
N GLU A 21 7.30 0.05 -0.33
CA GLU A 21 8.48 0.83 -0.71
C GLU A 21 9.67 -0.07 -1.00
N ASP A 22 10.50 0.32 -1.96
CA ASP A 22 11.77 -0.31 -2.27
C ASP A 22 12.89 0.48 -1.61
N ILE A 23 13.52 -0.12 -0.60
CA ILE A 23 14.59 0.53 0.19
C ILE A 23 15.95 0.48 -0.51
N ASP A 24 16.09 -0.28 -1.59
CA ASP A 24 17.35 -0.42 -2.35
C ASP A 24 17.32 0.30 -3.69
N ALA A 25 16.24 1.04 -3.98
CA ALA A 25 16.09 1.80 -5.21
C ALA A 25 17.30 2.74 -5.39
N PRO A 26 18.14 2.51 -6.42
CA PRO A 26 19.32 3.32 -6.65
C PRO A 26 18.87 4.68 -7.20
N ASP A 27 19.21 5.74 -6.48
CA ASP A 27 19.15 7.10 -7.02
C ASP A 27 20.48 7.39 -7.75
N PRO A 28 20.48 7.60 -9.08
CA PRO A 28 21.70 7.89 -9.83
C PRO A 28 22.33 9.24 -9.47
N ASP A 29 21.59 10.16 -8.84
CA ASP A 29 22.01 11.53 -8.55
C ASP A 29 21.99 11.87 -7.04
N GLY A 30 21.72 10.90 -6.17
CA GLY A 30 21.48 11.17 -4.75
C GLY A 30 21.71 9.99 -3.78
N PRO A 31 21.51 10.22 -2.47
CA PRO A 31 21.49 9.14 -1.48
C PRO A 31 20.32 8.18 -1.77
N ILE A 32 20.52 6.90 -1.46
CA ILE A 32 19.47 5.87 -1.59
C ILE A 32 18.25 6.32 -0.78
N VAL A 33 17.15 6.61 -1.48
CA VAL A 33 15.86 6.98 -0.89
C VAL A 33 14.87 5.84 -1.14
N PRO A 34 14.04 5.47 -0.16
CA PRO A 34 13.01 4.45 -0.37
C PRO A 34 12.03 4.91 -1.45
N TRP A 35 11.84 4.09 -2.48
CA TRP A 35 10.92 4.39 -3.55
C TRP A 35 9.55 3.80 -3.27
N THR A 36 8.56 4.65 -3.09
CA THR A 36 7.18 4.26 -2.79
C THR A 36 6.50 3.76 -4.06
N HIS A 37 6.12 2.48 -4.06
CA HIS A 37 5.41 1.82 -5.15
C HIS A 37 3.89 1.87 -4.98
N TRP A 38 3.43 1.86 -3.73
CA TRP A 38 2.00 1.80 -3.45
C TRP A 38 1.66 2.32 -2.06
N VAL A 39 0.57 3.06 -1.98
CA VAL A 39 0.00 3.55 -0.73
C VAL A 39 -1.49 3.26 -0.75
N LEU A 40 -1.97 2.43 0.17
CA LEU A 40 -3.40 2.22 0.42
C LEU A 40 -3.75 2.70 1.82
N VAL A 41 -4.91 3.32 1.93
CA VAL A 41 -5.44 3.81 3.21
C VAL A 41 -6.93 3.47 3.31
N ASN A 42 -7.48 3.62 4.52
CA ASN A 42 -8.88 3.34 4.84
C ASN A 42 -9.30 1.90 4.56
N ILE A 43 -8.37 0.96 4.71
CA ILE A 43 -8.69 -0.45 4.61
C ILE A 43 -9.42 -0.86 5.89
N PRO A 44 -10.61 -1.49 5.82
CA PRO A 44 -11.32 -1.91 7.02
C PRO A 44 -10.48 -2.87 7.86
N ALA A 45 -10.43 -2.67 9.18
CA ALA A 45 -9.70 -3.58 10.08
C ALA A 45 -10.28 -5.01 10.10
N THR A 46 -11.51 -5.20 9.63
CA THR A 46 -12.17 -6.50 9.43
C THR A 46 -11.67 -7.25 8.20
N LEU A 47 -11.08 -6.54 7.23
CA LEU A 47 -10.66 -7.10 5.97
C LEU A 47 -9.44 -8.02 6.17
N LYS A 48 -9.55 -9.25 5.67
CA LYS A 48 -8.49 -10.27 5.86
C LYS A 48 -7.42 -10.26 4.78
N GLY A 49 -7.66 -9.56 3.67
CA GLY A 49 -6.73 -9.49 2.58
C GLY A 49 -7.27 -8.70 1.40
N LEU A 50 -6.38 -8.43 0.45
CA LEU A 50 -6.70 -7.76 -0.80
C LEU A 50 -6.56 -8.75 -1.96
N PRO A 51 -7.50 -8.75 -2.91
CA PRO A 51 -7.37 -9.57 -4.10
C PRO A 51 -6.15 -9.14 -4.93
N GLU A 52 -5.62 -10.09 -5.69
CA GLU A 52 -4.56 -9.78 -6.65
C GLU A 52 -5.06 -8.78 -7.69
N GLY A 53 -4.23 -7.80 -8.05
CA GLY A 53 -4.61 -6.78 -9.02
C GLY A 53 -5.73 -5.86 -8.53
N PHE A 54 -5.76 -5.59 -7.22
CA PHE A 54 -6.73 -4.70 -6.57
C PHE A 54 -6.68 -3.25 -7.09
N SER A 55 -5.49 -2.75 -7.40
CA SER A 55 -5.28 -1.33 -7.73
C SER A 55 -6.19 -0.85 -8.86
N GLY A 56 -6.92 0.24 -8.61
CA GLY A 56 -7.87 0.84 -9.55
C GLY A 56 -9.19 0.07 -9.69
N LYS A 57 -9.49 -0.86 -8.78
CA LYS A 57 -10.72 -1.67 -8.77
C LYS A 57 -11.57 -1.49 -7.51
N GLU A 58 -11.29 -0.46 -6.72
CA GLU A 58 -11.96 -0.19 -5.44
C GLU A 58 -13.48 -0.09 -5.63
N GLU A 59 -13.90 0.71 -6.63
CA GLU A 59 -15.31 0.90 -6.98
C GLU A 59 -15.94 -0.35 -7.63
N GLU A 60 -15.19 -1.07 -8.47
CA GLU A 60 -15.66 -2.27 -9.16
C GLU A 60 -15.94 -3.41 -8.17
N LEU A 61 -15.05 -3.61 -7.19
CA LEU A 61 -15.16 -4.66 -6.19
C LEU A 61 -16.26 -4.37 -5.16
N GLY A 62 -16.51 -3.09 -4.86
CA GLY A 62 -17.60 -2.66 -3.99
C GLY A 62 -17.51 -3.16 -2.55
N GLY A 63 -18.59 -3.00 -1.78
CA GLY A 63 -18.68 -3.52 -0.40
C GLY A 63 -17.60 -2.96 0.53
N GLU A 64 -16.89 -3.84 1.25
CA GLU A 64 -15.79 -3.48 2.15
C GLU A 64 -14.58 -2.84 1.42
N TYR A 65 -14.51 -2.95 0.08
CA TYR A 65 -13.42 -2.39 -0.72
C TYR A 65 -13.69 -0.97 -1.22
N ALA A 66 -14.96 -0.54 -1.27
CA ALA A 66 -15.35 0.76 -1.82
C ALA A 66 -14.84 1.96 -1.02
N GLY A 67 -14.54 1.76 0.27
CA GLY A 67 -13.98 2.80 1.15
C GLY A 67 -12.45 2.93 1.08
N ILE A 68 -11.78 1.96 0.43
CA ILE A 68 -10.32 1.93 0.33
C ILE A 68 -9.88 3.03 -0.64
N LYS A 69 -8.83 3.76 -0.29
CA LYS A 69 -8.27 4.81 -1.14
C LYS A 69 -6.82 4.54 -1.46
N GLU A 70 -6.45 4.78 -2.71
CA GLU A 70 -5.06 4.77 -3.16
C GLU A 70 -4.45 6.17 -3.02
N GLY A 71 -3.35 6.26 -2.26
CA GLY A 71 -2.56 7.48 -2.12
C GLY A 71 -1.53 7.63 -3.25
N ASN A 72 -0.99 8.83 -3.38
CA ASN A 72 0.04 9.12 -4.37
C ASN A 72 1.36 8.41 -4.05
N ASN A 73 1.88 7.65 -5.01
CA ASN A 73 3.21 7.06 -4.98
C ASN A 73 4.29 8.07 -5.47
N ASP A 74 5.54 7.63 -5.61
CA ASP A 74 6.63 8.53 -6.04
C ASP A 74 6.51 9.01 -7.50
N TRP A 75 5.68 8.36 -8.33
CA TRP A 75 5.26 8.91 -9.64
C TRP A 75 4.22 10.02 -9.54
N LYS A 76 3.88 10.46 -8.32
CA LYS A 76 2.82 11.46 -8.03
C LYS A 76 1.47 11.04 -8.60
N GLN A 77 1.22 9.74 -8.65
CA GLN A 77 -0.01 9.13 -9.14
C GLN A 77 -0.53 8.13 -8.11
N PRO A 78 -1.85 8.00 -7.95
CA PRO A 78 -2.40 6.89 -7.19
C PRO A 78 -2.14 5.56 -7.92
N GLY A 79 -2.25 4.47 -7.17
CA GLY A 79 -2.16 3.14 -7.74
C GLY A 79 -0.83 2.42 -7.53
N TRP A 80 -0.89 1.10 -7.70
CA TRP A 80 0.26 0.22 -7.66
C TRP A 80 1.13 0.46 -8.89
N ARG A 81 2.40 0.80 -8.66
CA ARG A 81 3.40 0.88 -9.73
C ARG A 81 4.68 0.23 -9.29
N CYS A 82 5.03 -0.86 -9.94
CA CYS A 82 6.35 -1.46 -9.82
C CYS A 82 7.09 -1.28 -11.16
N PRO A 83 8.18 -0.51 -11.21
CA PRO A 83 8.98 -0.37 -12.41
C PRO A 83 9.67 -1.71 -12.66
N LYS A 84 9.93 -1.98 -13.94
CA LYS A 84 10.75 -3.14 -14.30
C LYS A 84 12.16 -2.91 -13.77
N MET A 85 12.49 -3.54 -12.66
CA MET A 85 13.78 -3.39 -12.00
C MET A 85 14.88 -3.92 -12.92
N ALA A 86 15.84 -3.04 -13.25
CA ALA A 86 16.95 -3.36 -14.16
C ALA A 86 18.04 -4.23 -13.49
N THR A 87 18.07 -4.27 -12.16
CA THR A 87 19.09 -4.95 -11.36
C THR A 87 18.47 -6.03 -10.47
N HIS A 88 19.23 -7.09 -10.21
CA HIS A 88 18.84 -8.14 -9.26
C HIS A 88 19.23 -7.71 -7.84
N GLY A 89 18.28 -7.66 -6.90
CA GLY A 89 18.59 -7.47 -5.47
C GLY A 89 17.72 -6.47 -4.68
N HIS A 90 16.64 -5.94 -5.24
CA HIS A 90 15.80 -4.96 -4.54
C HIS A 90 14.97 -5.58 -3.41
N ARG A 91 15.00 -4.96 -2.23
CA ARG A 91 14.17 -5.34 -1.08
C ARG A 91 12.92 -4.47 -1.03
N LEU A 92 11.79 -5.06 -1.46
CA LEU A 92 10.47 -4.47 -1.23
C LEU A 92 10.04 -4.68 0.23
N GLN A 93 9.84 -3.58 0.94
CA GLN A 93 9.21 -3.56 2.25
C GLN A 93 7.71 -3.31 2.13
N PHE A 94 6.93 -4.21 2.71
CA PHE A 94 5.49 -4.06 2.88
C PHE A 94 5.23 -3.66 4.33
N LYS A 95 4.88 -2.39 4.55
CA LYS A 95 4.56 -1.87 5.88
C LYS A 95 3.05 -1.82 6.03
N LEU A 96 2.55 -2.46 7.08
CA LEU A 96 1.13 -2.43 7.46
C LEU A 96 1.00 -1.59 8.74
N TYR A 97 0.17 -0.56 8.68
CA TYR A 97 -0.12 0.33 9.79
C TYR A 97 -1.55 0.12 10.27
N ALA A 98 -1.71 0.05 11.58
CA ALA A 98 -3.01 0.06 12.24
C ALA A 98 -3.31 1.47 12.74
N LEU A 99 -4.36 2.07 12.22
CA LEU A 99 -4.79 3.43 12.53
C LEU A 99 -6.02 3.40 13.43
N ASP A 100 -6.03 4.28 14.43
CA ASP A 100 -7.16 4.52 15.33
C ASP A 100 -8.22 5.46 14.71
N ASP A 101 -7.97 5.99 13.51
CA ASP A 101 -8.93 6.80 12.77
C ASP A 101 -8.95 6.58 11.25
N GLU A 102 -9.94 7.16 10.58
CA GLU A 102 -9.98 7.24 9.12
C GLU A 102 -9.02 8.32 8.60
N LEU A 103 -8.29 8.01 7.53
CA LEU A 103 -7.38 8.95 6.90
C LEU A 103 -8.07 9.73 5.79
N HIS A 104 -8.05 11.06 5.91
CA HIS A 104 -8.52 11.98 4.88
C HIS A 104 -7.33 12.41 4.01
N LEU A 105 -7.15 11.74 2.87
CA LEU A 105 -6.30 12.24 1.80
C LEU A 105 -7.04 13.40 1.11
N GLY A 106 -6.46 14.59 1.15
CA GLY A 106 -7.02 15.83 0.63
C GLY A 106 -6.99 15.95 -0.89
#